data_AF-A0A7S0NX17-F1
#
_entry.id   AF-A0A7S0NX17-F1
#
_cell.length_a   1.000
_cell.length_b   1.000
_cell.length_c   1.000
_cell.angle_alpha   90.00
_cell.angle_beta   90.00
_cell.angle_gamma   90.00
#
_symmetry.space_group_name_H-M   'P 1'
#
loop_
_entity.id
_entity.type
_entity.pdbx_description
1 polymer ?
#
loop_
_entity_poly.entity_id
_entity_poly.type
_entity_poly.pdbx_seq_one_letter_code
_entity_poly.pdbx_strand_id
1 'polypeptide(L)'
;DAFAELLNSHPRLTYLESRVSGVGPSCWTRLHRPSPLLELHLHFSAPEISFLTEHAARIATALPDLDVLTLTLDNCSLLDADELVLALAAFRACPSLSTLNLEQWPERVGGVFEPAELDQRLGGRVQLLVAT
;
A
#
# COMPACT_ATOMS: atom_id res chain seq x y z
N ASP A 1 15.94 14.55 -0.07
CA ASP A 1 14.78 13.76 -0.53
C ASP A 1 15.32 12.59 -1.36
N ALA A 2 16.01 11.65 -0.70
CA ALA A 2 16.91 10.70 -1.35
C ALA A 2 16.19 9.66 -2.23
N PHE A 3 14.93 9.39 -1.94
CA PHE A 3 14.09 8.45 -2.69
C PHE A 3 13.66 9.03 -4.04
N ALA A 4 13.23 10.31 -4.05
CA ALA A 4 12.95 11.03 -5.28
C ALA A 4 14.20 11.13 -6.18
N GLU A 5 15.37 11.38 -5.60
CA GLU A 5 16.64 11.37 -6.33
C GLU A 5 16.98 10.00 -6.92
N LEU A 6 16.70 8.92 -6.18
CA LEU A 6 16.89 7.55 -6.66
C LEU A 6 15.99 7.23 -7.86
N LEU A 7 14.72 7.63 -7.84
CA LEU A 7 13.81 7.40 -8.97
C LEU A 7 14.17 8.25 -10.19
N ASN A 8 14.54 9.51 -9.97
CA ASN A 8 14.96 10.40 -11.05
C ASN A 8 16.28 9.98 -11.71
N SER A 9 17.18 9.33 -10.96
CA SER A 9 18.47 8.87 -11.48
C SER A 9 18.40 7.53 -12.23
N HIS A 10 17.25 6.84 -12.18
CA HIS A 10 17.06 5.53 -12.82
C HIS A 10 15.85 5.53 -13.77
N PRO A 11 15.94 6.20 -14.94
CA PRO A 11 14.84 6.39 -15.91
C PRO A 11 14.45 5.10 -16.69
N ARG A 12 14.93 3.94 -16.25
CA ARG A 12 14.57 2.62 -16.78
C ARG A 12 14.07 1.69 -15.68
N LEU A 13 13.85 2.23 -14.48
CA LEU A 13 13.37 1.45 -13.36
C LEU A 13 11.92 1.05 -13.61
N THR A 14 11.69 -0.24 -13.84
CA THR A 14 10.36 -0.81 -14.05
C THR A 14 9.79 -1.45 -12.78
N TYR A 15 10.64 -1.73 -11.80
CA TYR A 15 10.32 -2.39 -10.56
C TYR A 15 10.94 -1.67 -9.37
N LEU A 16 10.17 -1.51 -8.29
CA LEU A 16 10.66 -0.95 -7.03
C LEU A 16 10.04 -1.70 -5.84
N GLU A 17 10.90 -2.23 -4.96
CA GLU A 17 10.50 -2.67 -3.63
C GLU A 17 10.93 -1.61 -2.61
N SER A 18 10.00 -1.16 -1.78
CA SER A 18 10.27 -0.25 -0.68
C SER A 18 9.75 -0.82 0.62
N ARG A 19 10.61 -0.89 1.63
CA ARG A 19 10.26 -1.26 3.00
C ARG A 19 10.30 -0.02 3.86
N VAL A 20 9.15 0.32 4.43
CA VAL A 20 8.98 1.50 5.27
C VAL A 20 8.63 1.04 6.68
N SER A 21 9.60 1.20 7.58
CA SER A 21 9.46 0.91 9.01
C SER A 21 9.21 2.20 9.79
N GLY A 22 8.07 2.29 10.49
CA GLY A 22 7.83 3.30 11.53
C GLY A 22 7.01 4.54 11.15
N VAL A 23 6.62 5.29 12.19
CA VAL A 23 5.90 6.57 12.15
C VAL A 23 6.88 7.68 11.78
N GLY A 24 7.12 7.87 10.48
CA GLY A 24 8.11 8.83 9.97
C GLY A 24 7.59 9.64 8.79
N PRO A 25 8.06 10.89 8.61
CA PRO A 25 7.54 11.79 7.59
C PRO A 25 7.69 11.16 6.22
N SER A 26 6.56 11.05 5.53
CA SER A 26 6.39 10.51 4.18
C SER A 26 7.55 10.94 3.27
N CYS A 27 8.50 10.03 3.01
CA CYS A 27 9.68 10.22 2.13
C CYS A 27 9.32 10.37 0.64
N TRP A 28 8.07 10.71 0.37
CA TRP A 28 7.40 10.70 -0.93
C TRP A 28 7.24 12.13 -1.48
N THR A 29 8.03 13.10 -1.02
CA THR A 29 7.74 14.50 -1.29
C THR A 29 7.93 14.93 -2.74
N ARG A 30 8.63 14.17 -3.60
CA ARG A 30 8.84 14.57 -4.99
C ARG A 30 9.00 13.39 -5.96
N LEU A 31 7.99 12.55 -6.10
CA LEU A 31 7.91 11.64 -7.25
C LEU A 31 7.69 12.45 -8.54
N HIS A 32 8.77 12.89 -9.16
CA HIS A 32 8.74 13.25 -10.58
C HIS A 32 8.86 11.96 -11.38
N ARG A 33 7.74 11.52 -11.97
CA ARG A 33 7.59 10.45 -12.97
C ARG A 33 8.86 9.60 -13.24
N PRO A 34 9.05 8.47 -12.54
CA PRO A 34 9.86 7.40 -13.09
C PRO A 34 9.10 6.79 -14.27
N SER A 35 9.44 7.19 -15.49
CA SER A 35 9.10 6.40 -16.68
C SER A 35 10.01 5.17 -16.70
N PRO A 36 9.54 3.94 -16.93
CA PRO A 36 8.18 3.39 -16.84
C PRO A 36 8.08 2.49 -15.61
N LEU A 37 7.83 3.05 -14.41
CA LEU A 37 7.62 2.19 -13.25
C LEU A 37 6.29 1.45 -13.42
N LEU A 38 6.37 0.14 -13.71
CA LEU A 38 5.22 -0.72 -13.96
C LEU A 38 4.80 -1.48 -12.71
N GLU A 39 5.77 -1.83 -11.86
CA GLU A 39 5.55 -2.64 -10.67
C GLU A 39 6.09 -1.95 -9.42
N LEU A 40 5.25 -1.84 -8.40
CA LEU A 40 5.59 -1.24 -7.11
C LEU A 40 5.18 -2.17 -5.97
N HIS A 41 6.15 -2.53 -5.13
CA HIS A 41 5.97 -3.35 -3.95
C HIS A 41 6.25 -2.51 -2.72
N LEU A 42 5.23 -2.28 -1.90
CA LEU A 42 5.34 -1.50 -0.68
C LEU A 42 5.13 -2.40 0.53
N HIS A 43 6.04 -2.33 1.47
CA HIS A 43 5.92 -3.03 2.74
C HIS A 43 5.88 -2.00 3.88
N PHE A 44 4.77 -1.96 4.61
CA PHE A 44 4.58 -1.09 5.77
C PHE A 44 4.49 -1.93 7.03
N SER A 45 5.28 -1.58 8.05
CA SER A 45 5.22 -2.22 9.37
C SER A 45 4.68 -1.25 10.42
N ALA A 46 3.65 -1.67 11.16
CA ALA A 46 2.89 -0.87 12.13
C ALA A 46 2.43 0.52 11.61
N PRO A 47 1.76 0.59 10.44
CA PRO A 47 1.36 1.86 9.85
C PRO A 47 0.17 2.51 10.57
N GLU A 48 0.16 3.84 10.61
CA GLU A 48 -1.02 4.63 10.97
C GLU A 48 -1.96 4.80 9.76
N ILE A 49 -3.27 4.95 10.00
CA ILE A 49 -4.26 5.13 8.95
C ILE A 49 -4.05 6.41 8.11
N SER A 50 -3.69 7.51 8.77
CA SER A 50 -3.37 8.79 8.14
C SER A 50 -2.23 8.63 7.12
N PHE A 51 -1.22 7.84 7.51
CA PHE A 51 -0.07 7.55 6.67
C PHE A 51 -0.46 6.72 5.44
N LEU A 52 -1.25 5.65 5.61
CA LEU A 52 -1.70 4.79 4.51
C LEU A 52 -2.56 5.54 3.47
N THR A 53 -3.53 6.32 3.95
CA THR A 53 -4.43 7.08 3.08
C THR A 53 -3.70 8.17 2.29
N GLU A 54 -2.74 8.86 2.91
CA GLU A 54 -1.89 9.84 2.23
C GLU A 54 -1.02 9.18 1.14
N HIS A 55 -0.42 8.02 1.43
CA HIS A 55 0.42 7.30 0.46
C HIS A 55 -0.38 6.80 -0.74
N ALA A 56 -1.56 6.23 -0.50
CA ALA A 56 -2.44 5.78 -1.57
C ALA A 56 -2.78 6.94 -2.55
N ALA A 57 -3.17 8.11 -2.02
CA ALA A 57 -3.49 9.28 -2.85
C ALA A 57 -2.27 9.75 -3.67
N ARG A 58 -1.08 9.73 -3.07
CA ARG A 58 0.16 10.11 -3.75
C ARG A 58 0.54 9.12 -4.86
N ILE A 59 0.41 7.82 -4.63
CA ILE A 59 0.69 6.77 -5.63
C ILE A 59 -0.25 6.93 -6.82
N ALA A 60 -1.57 7.03 -6.57
CA ALA A 60 -2.56 7.22 -7.63
C ALA A 60 -2.30 8.46 -8.48
N THR A 61 -1.76 9.53 -7.88
CA THR A 61 -1.45 10.79 -8.59
C THR A 61 -0.12 10.72 -9.35
N ALA A 62 0.91 10.14 -8.73
CA ALA A 62 2.28 10.18 -9.26
C ALA A 62 2.56 9.06 -10.28
N LEU A 63 1.85 7.94 -10.17
CA LEU A 63 2.06 6.73 -10.95
C LEU A 63 0.74 6.26 -11.60
N PRO A 64 0.11 7.08 -12.46
CA PRO A 64 -1.16 6.72 -13.10
C PRO A 64 -1.05 5.55 -14.07
N ASP A 65 0.17 5.30 -14.57
CA ASP A 65 0.49 4.25 -15.55
C ASP A 65 1.07 2.98 -14.87
N LEU A 66 0.96 2.86 -13.54
CA LEU A 66 1.41 1.68 -12.81
C LEU A 66 0.53 0.48 -13.20
N ASP A 67 1.12 -0.67 -13.47
CA ASP A 67 0.38 -1.89 -13.83
C ASP A 67 0.06 -2.72 -12.58
N VAL A 68 1.03 -2.81 -11.68
CA VAL A 68 0.98 -3.68 -10.50
C VAL A 68 1.39 -2.88 -9.27
N LEU A 69 0.48 -2.81 -8.30
CA LEU A 69 0.77 -2.40 -6.93
C LEU A 69 0.53 -3.59 -5.99
N THR A 70 1.59 -3.99 -5.30
CA THR A 70 1.56 -4.95 -4.20
C THR A 70 1.74 -4.19 -2.89
N LEU A 71 0.74 -4.24 -2.03
CA LEU A 71 0.79 -3.64 -0.70
C LEU A 71 0.93 -4.74 0.34
N THR A 72 2.00 -4.72 1.12
CA THR A 72 2.18 -5.61 2.28
C THR A 72 2.05 -4.77 3.54
N LEU A 73 1.13 -5.15 4.41
CA LEU A 73 0.96 -4.56 5.73
C LEU A 73 1.34 -5.59 6.79
N ASP A 74 2.36 -5.26 7.57
CA ASP A 74 2.85 -6.04 8.70
C ASP A 74 2.51 -5.32 10.00
N ASN A 75 2.22 -6.12 11.03
CA ASN A 75 1.92 -5.64 12.38
C ASN A 75 0.87 -4.52 12.41
N CYS A 76 -0.24 -4.70 11.70
CA CYS A 76 -1.38 -3.77 11.71
C CYS A 76 -2.21 -3.82 13.00
N SER A 77 -1.65 -4.31 14.11
CA SER A 77 -2.29 -4.41 15.42
C SER A 77 -2.87 -3.09 15.95
N LEU A 78 -2.36 -1.96 15.44
CA LEU A 78 -2.84 -0.63 15.76
C LEU A 78 -4.14 -0.26 15.03
N LEU A 79 -4.35 -0.77 13.82
CA LEU A 79 -5.54 -0.47 13.02
C LEU A 79 -6.75 -1.22 13.54
N ASP A 80 -7.84 -0.50 13.73
CA ASP A 80 -9.14 -1.13 13.91
C ASP A 80 -9.79 -1.53 12.57
N ALA A 81 -10.96 -2.16 12.68
CA ALA A 81 -11.75 -2.63 11.56
C ALA A 81 -12.11 -1.53 10.55
N ASP A 82 -12.52 -0.36 11.02
CA ASP A 82 -12.95 0.74 10.17
C ASP A 82 -11.73 1.43 9.53
N GLU A 83 -10.64 1.57 10.29
CA GLU A 83 -9.36 2.08 9.79
C GLU A 83 -8.78 1.18 8.69
N LEU A 84 -8.79 -0.14 8.89
CA LEU A 84 -8.35 -1.07 7.85
C LEU A 84 -9.20 -0.91 6.59
N VAL A 85 -10.54 -0.88 6.72
CA VAL A 85 -11.43 -0.66 5.58
C VAL A 85 -11.16 0.67 4.89
N LEU A 86 -10.87 1.75 5.64
CA LEU A 86 -10.56 3.06 5.08
C LEU A 86 -9.21 3.06 4.34
N ALA A 87 -8.19 2.42 4.89
CA ALA A 87 -6.89 2.25 4.22
C ALA A 87 -7.09 1.52 2.89
N LEU A 88 -7.86 0.44 2.90
CA LEU A 88 -8.17 -0.36 1.73
C LEU A 88 -8.98 0.40 0.70
N ALA A 89 -9.97 1.20 1.12
CA ALA A 89 -10.72 2.06 0.22
C ALA A 89 -9.80 3.09 -0.47
N ALA A 90 -8.83 3.66 0.27
CA ALA A 90 -7.86 4.58 -0.31
C ALA A 90 -6.96 3.91 -1.34
N PHE A 91 -6.44 2.71 -1.06
CA PHE A 91 -5.63 1.96 -2.03
C PHE A 91 -6.45 1.40 -3.19
N ARG A 92 -7.74 1.10 -3.01
CA ARG A 92 -8.65 0.72 -4.09
C ARG A 92 -8.88 1.85 -5.10
N ALA A 93 -8.70 3.10 -4.68
CA ALA A 93 -8.67 4.24 -5.61
C ALA A 93 -7.43 4.23 -6.52
N CYS A 94 -6.40 3.44 -6.19
CA CYS A 94 -5.29 3.15 -7.11
C CYS A 94 -5.75 2.06 -8.10
N PRO A 95 -5.95 2.37 -9.39
CA PRO A 95 -6.46 1.40 -10.36
C PRO A 95 -5.53 0.18 -10.52
N SER A 96 -4.24 0.38 -10.25
CA SER A 96 -3.14 -0.58 -10.36
C SER A 96 -3.00 -1.54 -9.18
N LEU A 97 -3.78 -1.35 -8.10
CA LEU A 97 -3.75 -2.28 -6.96
C LEU A 97 -4.25 -3.65 -7.38
N SER A 98 -3.33 -4.62 -7.38
CA SER A 98 -3.59 -6.01 -7.76
C SER A 98 -3.47 -6.94 -6.55
N THR A 99 -2.57 -6.65 -5.62
CA THR A 99 -2.29 -7.54 -4.48
C THR A 99 -2.24 -6.76 -3.17
N LEU A 100 -2.90 -7.31 -2.16
CA LEU A 100 -2.86 -6.85 -0.78
C LEU A 100 -2.47 -8.03 0.10
N ASN A 101 -1.31 -7.93 0.74
CA ASN A 101 -0.83 -8.90 1.70
C ASN A 101 -0.95 -8.32 3.12
N LEU A 102 -1.58 -9.06 4.01
CA LEU A 102 -1.63 -8.80 5.44
C LEU A 102 -0.80 -9.90 6.12
N GLU A 103 0.43 -9.55 6.53
CA GLU A 103 1.36 -10.54 7.13
C GLU A 103 0.97 -10.92 8.56
N GLN A 104 0.14 -10.11 9.22
CA GLN A 104 -0.46 -10.42 10.50
C GLN A 104 -1.90 -9.90 10.49
N TRP A 105 -2.86 -10.80 10.67
CA TRP A 105 -4.25 -10.37 10.81
C TRP A 105 -4.39 -9.53 12.08
N PRO A 106 -4.89 -8.28 12.00
CA PRO A 106 -4.97 -7.44 13.18
C PRO A 106 -5.90 -8.07 14.23
N GLU A 107 -5.41 -8.32 15.43
CA GLU A 107 -6.23 -8.91 16.50
C GLU A 107 -7.48 -8.08 16.81
N ARG A 108 -7.36 -6.75 16.71
CA ARG A 108 -8.49 -5.80 16.90
C ARG A 108 -9.56 -5.91 15.81
N VAL A 109 -9.22 -6.52 14.68
CA VAL A 109 -10.11 -6.82 13.56
C VAL A 109 -10.65 -8.24 13.66
N GLY A 110 -9.85 -9.17 14.18
CA GLY A 110 -10.23 -10.56 14.47
C GLY A 110 -11.40 -10.64 15.46
N GLY A 111 -12.61 -10.69 14.92
CA GLY A 111 -13.87 -10.70 15.69
C GLY A 111 -14.92 -9.73 15.16
N VAL A 112 -14.53 -8.76 14.31
CA VAL A 112 -15.46 -7.83 13.64
C VAL A 112 -15.81 -8.32 12.25
N PHE A 113 -14.84 -8.86 11.51
CA PHE A 113 -15.07 -9.51 10.22
C PHE A 113 -14.04 -10.59 9.94
N GLU A 114 -14.45 -11.61 9.20
CA GLU A 114 -13.56 -12.66 8.69
C GLU A 114 -12.77 -12.15 7.48
N PRO A 115 -11.56 -12.69 7.20
CA PRO A 115 -10.80 -12.37 5.99
C PRO A 115 -11.63 -12.48 4.69
N ALA A 116 -12.53 -13.45 4.61
CA ALA A 116 -13.41 -13.63 3.46
C ALA A 116 -14.43 -12.49 3.28
N GLU A 117 -14.88 -11.85 4.36
CA GLU A 117 -15.77 -10.69 4.27
C GLU A 117 -15.01 -9.44 3.79
N LEU A 118 -13.75 -9.31 4.20
CA LEU A 118 -12.87 -8.25 3.71
C LEU A 118 -12.60 -8.40 2.20
N ASP A 119 -12.33 -9.63 1.75
CA ASP A 119 -12.15 -9.96 0.33
C ASP A 119 -13.40 -9.63 -0.51
N GLN A 120 -14.60 -9.96 -0.01
CA GLN A 120 -15.85 -9.56 -0.66
C GLN A 120 -16.01 -8.04 -0.77
N ARG A 121 -15.60 -7.28 0.26
CA ARG A 121 -15.63 -5.81 0.24
C ARG A 121 -14.64 -5.20 -0.76
N LEU A 122 -13.52 -5.90 -1.02
CA LEU A 122 -12.54 -5.51 -2.05
C LEU A 122 -13.06 -5.78 -3.48
N GLY A 123 -14.14 -6.56 -3.63
CA GLY A 123 -14.85 -6.74 -4.90
C GLY A 123 -14.07 -7.58 -5.92
N GLY A 124 -13.21 -8.50 -5.46
CA GLY A 124 -12.50 -9.49 -6.28
C GLY A 124 -11.43 -8.95 -7.23
N ARG A 125 -11.17 -7.63 -7.24
CA ARG A 125 -10.12 -7.01 -8.05
C ARG A 125 -8.73 -7.09 -7.42
N VAL A 126 -8.68 -7.23 -6.10
CA VAL A 126 -7.45 -7.24 -5.32
C VAL A 126 -7.34 -8.62 -4.71
N GLN A 127 -6.22 -9.31 -4.94
CA GLN A 127 -5.93 -10.56 -4.26
C GLN A 127 -5.57 -10.25 -2.81
N LEU A 128 -6.44 -10.64 -1.86
CA LEU A 128 -6.14 -10.60 -0.44
C LEU A 128 -5.35 -11.86 -0.06
N LEU A 129 -4.14 -11.66 0.44
CA LEU A 129 -3.31 -12.69 1.06
C LEU A 129 -3.26 -12.39 2.55
N VAL A 130 -3.62 -13.37 3.39
CA VAL A 130 -3.49 -13.27 4.83
C VAL A 130 -2.54 -14.37 5.27
N ALA A 131 -1.37 -14.00 5.77
CA ALA A 131 -0.48 -14.95 6.41
C ALA A 131 -1.01 -15.21 7.84
N THR A 132 -1.19 -16.49 8.16
CA THR A 132 -1.59 -16.98 9.49
C THR A 132 -0.41 -17.08 10.43
#